data_AF-A0A3B0US72-F1
#
_entry.id   AF-A0A3B0US72-F1
#
_cell.length_a   1.000
_cell.length_b   1.000
_cell.length_c   1.000
_cell.angle_alpha   90.00
_cell.angle_beta   90.00
_cell.angle_gamma   90.00
#
_symmetry.space_group_name_H-M   'P 1'
#
loop_
_entity.id
_entity.type
_entity.pdbx_description
1 polymer ?
#
loop_
_entity_poly.entity_id
_entity_poly.type
_entity_poly.pdbx_seq_one_letter_code
_entity_poly.pdbx_strand_id
1 'polypeptide(L)'
;FDWHLIQSAANQVGLELGADNLYYRFKGFGSSKEVVFMVANMLKPGVFQPNMRTTGLVLIMTLPGSMSALDMWDTMFPVGERIAIILGGKLTDENHHIFTRQRIASMREEMREFDHRHQITI
;
A
#
# COMPACT_ATOMS: atom_id res chain seq x y z
N PHE A 1 -0.88 16.45 -3.58
CA PHE A 1 -1.99 16.15 -2.66
C PHE A 1 -1.75 16.86 -1.34
N ASP A 2 -2.75 17.56 -0.86
CA ASP A 2 -2.72 18.29 0.42
C ASP A 2 -2.99 17.34 1.59
N TRP A 3 -2.41 17.65 2.74
CA TRP A 3 -2.47 16.82 3.94
C TRP A 3 -3.88 16.34 4.31
N HIS A 4 -4.88 17.24 4.34
CA HIS A 4 -6.25 16.88 4.76
C HIS A 4 -6.94 15.90 3.79
N LEU A 5 -6.62 15.99 2.49
CA LEU A 5 -7.14 15.05 1.49
C LEU A 5 -6.51 13.66 1.68
N ILE A 6 -5.22 13.62 2.02
CA ILE A 6 -4.51 12.37 2.34
C ILE A 6 -5.11 11.73 3.58
N GLN A 7 -5.34 12.49 4.66
CA GLN A 7 -5.97 11.98 5.87
C GLN A 7 -7.38 11.43 5.60
N SER A 8 -8.19 12.17 4.82
CA SER A 8 -9.53 11.74 4.44
C SER A 8 -9.50 10.45 3.61
N ALA A 9 -8.61 10.37 2.62
CA ALA A 9 -8.45 9.17 1.79
C ALA A 9 -8.01 7.96 2.63
N ALA A 10 -6.98 8.13 3.47
CA ALA A 10 -6.47 7.09 4.36
C ALA A 10 -7.57 6.53 5.29
N ASN A 11 -8.36 7.41 5.92
CA ASN A 11 -9.48 6.99 6.77
C ASN A 11 -10.54 6.22 5.98
N GLN A 12 -10.91 6.69 4.78
CA GLN A 12 -11.93 6.04 3.95
C GLN A 12 -11.52 4.64 3.48
N VAL A 13 -10.22 4.40 3.30
CA VAL A 13 -9.71 3.08 2.91
C VAL A 13 -9.25 2.23 4.10
N GLY A 14 -9.42 2.71 5.33
CA GLY A 14 -9.06 1.98 6.56
C GLY A 14 -7.55 1.80 6.73
N LEU A 15 -6.77 2.85 6.48
CA LEU A 15 -5.37 2.96 6.87
C LEU A 15 -5.26 3.67 8.22
N GLU A 16 -4.30 3.26 9.03
CA GLU A 16 -4.02 3.82 10.35
C GLU A 16 -2.67 4.53 10.35
N LEU A 17 -2.60 5.73 10.93
CA LEU A 17 -1.35 6.48 11.06
C LEU A 17 -0.54 5.90 12.23
N GLY A 18 0.68 5.42 11.94
CA GLY A 18 1.63 4.94 12.94
C GLY A 18 2.39 6.07 13.64
N ALA A 19 3.08 5.71 14.73
CA ALA A 19 3.87 6.65 15.53
C ALA A 19 5.09 7.22 14.78
N ASP A 20 5.56 6.54 13.74
CA ASP A 20 6.64 6.96 12.85
C ASP A 20 6.15 7.81 11.66
N ASN A 21 4.86 8.17 11.68
CA ASN A 21 4.19 8.96 10.65
C ASN A 21 4.13 8.30 9.27
N LEU A 22 4.05 6.97 9.22
CA LEU A 22 3.63 6.21 8.05
C LEU A 22 2.19 5.74 8.23
N TYR A 23 1.48 5.48 7.13
CA TYR A 23 0.17 4.84 7.19
C TYR A 23 0.31 3.33 7.04
N TYR A 24 -0.54 2.57 7.72
CA TYR A 24 -0.49 1.11 7.71
C TYR A 24 -1.86 0.53 7.45
N ARG A 25 -1.90 -0.56 6.68
CA ARG A 25 -3.01 -1.50 6.67
C ARG A 25 -2.66 -2.65 7.58
N PHE A 26 -3.55 -2.94 8.53
CA PHE A 26 -3.43 -4.10 9.41
C PHE A 26 -4.49 -5.15 9.06
N LYS A 27 -4.18 -6.42 9.36
CA LYS A 27 -5.17 -7.47 9.59
C LYS A 27 -5.24 -7.77 11.10
N GLY A 28 -6.30 -8.44 11.54
CA GLY A 28 -6.51 -8.72 12.96
C GLY A 28 -6.94 -7.49 13.76
N PHE A 29 -7.02 -7.64 15.08
CA PHE A 29 -7.53 -6.60 15.98
C PHE A 29 -6.78 -6.60 17.31
N GLY A 30 -6.72 -5.45 17.98
CA GLY A 30 -6.05 -5.34 19.27
C GLY A 30 -4.59 -5.79 19.21
N SER A 31 -4.21 -6.73 20.08
CA SER A 31 -2.85 -7.27 20.16
C SER A 31 -2.47 -8.23 19.04
N SER A 32 -3.41 -8.67 18.20
CA SER A 32 -3.13 -9.55 17.04
C SER A 32 -2.99 -8.78 15.73
N LYS A 33 -2.81 -7.46 15.78
CA LYS A 33 -2.61 -6.66 14.57
C LYS A 33 -1.28 -7.00 13.91
N GLU A 34 -1.34 -7.35 12.63
CA GLU A 34 -0.17 -7.58 11.79
C GLU A 34 -0.23 -6.70 10.55
N VAL A 35 0.90 -6.17 10.13
CA VAL A 35 0.97 -5.28 8.96
C VAL A 35 0.75 -6.09 7.69
N VAL A 36 -0.15 -5.61 6.84
CA VAL A 36 -0.35 -6.11 5.47
C VAL A 36 0.46 -5.26 4.49
N PHE A 37 0.40 -3.93 4.59
CA PHE A 37 1.27 -3.04 3.82
C PHE A 37 1.33 -1.67 4.50
N MET A 38 2.29 -0.86 4.08
CA MET A 38 2.42 0.53 4.53
C MET A 38 2.31 1.51 3.36
N VAL A 39 2.01 2.75 3.67
CA VAL A 39 1.96 3.87 2.73
C VAL A 39 2.89 4.95 3.25
N ALA A 40 3.79 5.38 2.39
CA ALA A 40 4.78 6.41 2.64
C ALA A 40 4.53 7.64 1.77
N ASN A 41 5.09 8.77 2.20
CA ASN A 41 5.19 9.96 1.37
C ASN A 41 6.25 9.73 0.29
N MET A 42 5.97 10.11 -0.96
CA MET A 42 6.95 10.02 -2.05
C MET A 42 8.14 10.97 -1.87
N LEU A 43 7.94 12.11 -1.20
CA LEU A 43 9.01 13.07 -0.92
C LEU A 43 9.78 12.67 0.33
N LYS A 44 11.11 12.86 0.29
CA LYS A 44 11.97 12.70 1.46
C LYS A 44 11.49 13.63 2.59
N PRO A 45 11.48 13.16 3.86
CA PRO A 45 12.10 11.93 4.34
C PRO A 45 11.23 10.67 4.22
N GLY A 46 10.07 10.71 3.55
CA GLY A 46 9.20 9.55 3.35
C GLY A 46 8.03 9.46 4.32
N VAL A 47 7.96 10.36 5.29
CA VAL A 47 6.91 10.38 6.32
C VAL A 47 5.88 11.49 6.09
N PHE A 48 4.72 11.34 6.73
CA PHE A 48 3.64 12.31 6.69
C PHE A 48 3.78 13.35 7.82
N GLN A 49 3.43 14.61 7.55
CA GLN A 49 3.46 15.68 8.55
C GLN A 49 2.24 16.60 8.40
N PRO A 50 1.75 17.21 9.49
CA PRO A 50 0.69 18.21 9.40
C PRO A 50 1.02 19.33 8.42
N ASN A 51 0.02 19.80 7.69
CA ASN A 51 0.11 20.88 6.69
C ASN A 51 1.08 20.61 5.52
N MET A 52 1.51 19.37 5.33
CA MET A 52 2.36 19.03 4.20
C MET A 52 1.58 19.02 2.88
N ARG A 53 2.34 19.05 1.78
CA ARG A 53 1.89 18.70 0.45
C ARG A 53 2.89 17.76 -0.19
N THR A 54 2.41 16.75 -0.91
CA THR A 54 3.28 15.81 -1.63
C THR A 54 2.86 15.63 -3.08
N THR A 55 3.79 15.24 -3.95
CA THR A 55 3.53 14.87 -5.34
C THR A 55 2.95 13.46 -5.46
N GLY A 56 3.11 12.60 -4.45
CA GLY A 56 2.70 11.22 -4.53
C GLY A 56 2.77 10.48 -3.19
N LEU A 57 2.17 9.30 -3.19
CA LEU A 57 2.24 8.34 -2.10
C LEU A 57 2.84 7.06 -2.67
N VAL A 58 3.53 6.29 -1.84
CA VAL A 58 4.12 5.00 -2.22
C VAL A 58 3.51 3.92 -1.35
N LEU A 59 2.89 2.91 -1.95
CA LEU A 59 2.39 1.72 -1.25
C LEU A 59 3.49 0.66 -1.26
N ILE A 60 3.79 0.10 -0.09
CA ILE A 60 4.94 -0.78 0.10
C ILE A 60 4.47 -2.06 0.82
N MET A 61 4.65 -3.19 0.15
CA MET A 61 4.58 -4.51 0.76
C MET A 61 6.00 -4.98 1.12
N THR A 62 6.15 -5.56 2.31
CA THR A 62 7.39 -6.21 2.73
C THR A 62 7.17 -7.71 2.72
N LEU A 63 8.02 -8.46 2.01
CA LEU A 63 7.92 -9.90 1.85
C LEU A 63 9.17 -10.61 2.42
N PRO A 64 9.04 -11.77 3.10
CA PRO A 64 7.78 -12.41 3.48
C PRO A 64 7.02 -11.54 4.50
N GLY A 65 5.69 -11.57 4.42
CA GLY A 65 4.83 -10.73 5.25
C GLY A 65 3.84 -11.56 6.06
N SER A 66 2.79 -10.90 6.54
CA SER A 66 1.82 -11.51 7.45
C SER A 66 0.81 -12.45 6.77
N MET A 67 0.80 -12.53 5.44
CA MET A 67 0.02 -13.49 4.66
C MET A 67 0.73 -13.75 3.32
N SER A 68 0.18 -14.62 2.49
CA SER A 68 0.79 -14.92 1.19
C SER A 68 1.00 -13.61 0.41
N ALA A 69 2.06 -13.53 -0.39
CA ALA A 69 2.36 -12.35 -1.18
C ALA A 69 1.18 -12.00 -2.09
N LEU A 70 0.49 -13.02 -2.63
CA LEU A 70 -0.70 -12.78 -3.44
C LEU A 70 -1.86 -12.19 -2.63
N ASP A 71 -2.11 -12.66 -1.40
CA ASP A 71 -3.20 -12.11 -0.59
C ASP A 71 -2.89 -10.70 -0.08
N MET A 72 -1.62 -10.41 0.24
CA MET A 72 -1.17 -9.06 0.54
C MET A 72 -1.39 -8.13 -0.65
N TRP A 73 -1.06 -8.58 -1.87
CA TRP A 73 -1.30 -7.83 -3.10
C TRP A 73 -2.80 -7.61 -3.36
N ASP A 74 -3.61 -8.65 -3.21
CA ASP A 74 -5.07 -8.59 -3.40
C ASP A 74 -5.77 -7.71 -2.35
N THR A 75 -5.11 -7.48 -1.20
CA THR A 75 -5.54 -6.50 -0.20
C THR A 75 -5.05 -5.09 -0.54
N MET A 76 -3.81 -4.94 -1.02
CA MET A 76 -3.18 -3.64 -1.27
C MET A 76 -3.69 -2.95 -2.54
N PHE A 77 -3.80 -3.69 -3.65
CA PHE A 77 -4.07 -3.10 -4.96
C PHE A 77 -5.42 -2.36 -5.01
N PRO A 78 -6.55 -2.93 -4.54
CA PRO A 78 -7.83 -2.21 -4.53
C PRO A 78 -7.82 -0.94 -3.66
N VAL A 79 -7.02 -0.94 -2.58
CA VAL A 79 -6.82 0.24 -1.73
C VAL A 79 -6.07 1.32 -2.51
N GLY A 80 -5.03 0.95 -3.26
CA GLY A 80 -4.30 1.87 -4.14
C GLY A 80 -5.20 2.51 -5.21
N GLU A 81 -6.05 1.71 -5.86
CA GLU A 81 -7.02 2.22 -6.84
C GLU A 81 -7.99 3.21 -6.20
N ARG A 82 -8.50 2.88 -5.01
CA ARG A 82 -9.43 3.76 -4.29
C ARG A 82 -8.78 5.06 -3.86
N ILE A 83 -7.54 5.03 -3.36
CA ILE A 83 -6.77 6.24 -3.03
C ILE A 83 -6.59 7.13 -4.28
N ALA A 84 -6.22 6.53 -5.43
CA ALA A 84 -6.05 7.27 -6.67
C ALA A 84 -7.36 7.99 -7.08
N ILE A 85 -8.51 7.32 -6.96
CA ILE A 85 -9.83 7.93 -7.21
C ILE A 85 -10.10 9.09 -6.25
N ILE A 86 -9.92 8.90 -4.94
CA ILE A 86 -10.21 9.94 -3.93
C ILE A 86 -9.32 11.18 -4.11
N LEU A 87 -8.04 10.97 -4.42
CA LEU A 87 -7.07 12.06 -4.57
C LEU A 87 -7.04 12.67 -5.99
N GLY A 88 -7.81 12.11 -6.94
CA GLY A 88 -7.73 12.51 -8.35
C GLY A 88 -6.36 12.24 -8.99
N GLY A 89 -5.67 11.20 -8.52
CA GLY A 89 -4.35 10.78 -8.96
C GLY A 89 -4.36 9.63 -9.96
N LYS A 90 -3.18 9.08 -10.25
CA LYS A 90 -3.00 7.85 -11.04
C LYS A 90 -2.23 6.85 -10.20
N LEU A 91 -2.65 5.59 -10.24
CA LEU A 91 -1.90 4.47 -9.67
C LEU A 91 -0.90 3.96 -10.73
N THR A 92 0.36 3.86 -10.36
CA THR A 92 1.44 3.38 -11.22
C THR A 92 2.27 2.33 -10.53
N ASP A 93 2.97 1.51 -11.31
CA ASP A 93 4.01 0.62 -10.81
C ASP A 93 5.28 1.40 -10.41
N GLU A 94 6.30 0.67 -9.97
CA GLU A 94 7.60 1.19 -9.55
C GLU A 94 8.36 1.95 -10.66
N ASN A 95 8.02 1.72 -11.92
CA ASN A 95 8.60 2.38 -13.09
C ASN A 95 7.72 3.54 -13.59
N HIS A 96 6.72 3.96 -12.81
CA HIS A 96 5.72 4.98 -13.17
C HIS A 96 4.84 4.61 -14.38
N HIS A 97 4.72 3.32 -14.71
CA HIS A 97 3.79 2.87 -15.74
C HIS A 97 2.38 2.69 -15.16
N ILE A 98 1.37 3.08 -15.93
CA ILE A 98 -0.03 2.85 -15.56
C ILE A 98 -0.32 1.34 -15.60
N PHE A 99 -1.06 0.86 -14.60
CA PHE A 99 -1.50 -0.54 -14.57
C PHE A 99 -2.43 -0.88 -15.72
N THR A 100 -1.99 -1.80 -16.58
CA THR A 100 -2.85 -2.49 -17.53
C THR A 100 -3.35 -3.81 -16.93
N ARG A 101 -4.41 -4.39 -17.50
CA ARG A 101 -4.88 -5.73 -17.10
C ARG A 101 -3.77 -6.78 -17.19
N GLN A 102 -2.90 -6.66 -18.20
CA GLN A 102 -1.75 -7.55 -18.38
C GLN A 102 -0.69 -7.36 -17.30
N ARG A 103 -0.35 -6.10 -16.92
CA ARG A 103 0.61 -5.84 -15.85
C ARG A 103 0.11 -6.35 -14.50
N ILE A 104 -1.18 -6.16 -14.20
CA ILE A 104 -1.81 -6.69 -12.98
C ILE A 104 -1.73 -8.22 -12.96
N ALA A 105 -2.04 -8.89 -14.08
CA ALA A 105 -1.93 -10.35 -14.17
C ALA A 105 -0.49 -10.83 -13.97
N SER A 106 0.49 -10.16 -14.60
CA SER A 106 1.93 -10.46 -14.42
C SER A 106 2.35 -10.35 -12.95
N MET A 107 1.99 -9.25 -12.27
CA MET A 107 2.36 -9.08 -10.87
C MET A 107 1.73 -10.11 -9.95
N ARG A 108 0.47 -10.49 -10.20
CA ARG A 108 -0.16 -11.59 -9.46
C ARG A 108 0.60 -12.90 -9.63
N GLU A 109 1.09 -13.19 -10.83
CA GLU A 109 1.91 -14.38 -11.08
C GLU A 109 3.26 -14.29 -10.37
N GLU A 110 3.94 -13.15 -10.42
CA GLU A 110 5.18 -12.90 -9.67
C GLU A 110 4.99 -13.15 -8.16
N MET A 111 3.84 -12.74 -7.59
CA MET A 111 3.50 -13.03 -6.18
C MET A 111 3.29 -14.53 -5.94
N ARG A 112 2.57 -15.24 -6.82
CA ARG A 112 2.39 -16.70 -6.70
C ARG A 112 3.73 -17.42 -6.76
N GLU A 113 4.59 -17.06 -7.69
CA GLU A 113 5.92 -17.65 -7.80
C GLU A 113 6.77 -17.35 -6.57
N PHE A 114 6.68 -16.14 -6.00
CA PHE A 114 7.32 -15.81 -4.74
C PHE A 114 6.82 -16.77 -3.64
N ASP A 115 5.51 -16.92 -3.47
CA ASP A 115 4.93 -17.82 -2.47
C ASP A 115 5.35 -19.28 -2.68
N HIS A 116 5.39 -19.75 -3.93
CA HIS A 116 5.87 -21.09 -4.26
C HIS A 116 7.34 -21.31 -3.91
N ARG A 117 8.22 -20.35 -4.23
CA ARG A 117 9.65 -20.43 -3.88
C ARG A 117 9.89 -20.38 -2.37
N HIS A 118 9.01 -19.73 -1.62
CA HIS A 118 9.12 -19.57 -0.17
C HIS A 118 8.19 -20.52 0.61
N GLN A 119 7.60 -21.53 -0.06
CA GLN A 119 6.82 -22.68 0.45
C GLN A 119 6.06 -22.48 1.77
N ILE A 120 5.41 -21.32 1.98
CA ILE A 120 4.68 -20.99 3.20
C ILE A 120 5.59 -20.97 4.44
N THR A 121 6.00 -19.78 4.88
CA THR A 121 6.35 -19.57 6.28
C THR A 121 5.69 -18.27 6.71
N ILE A 122 4.53 -18.42 7.35
CA ILE A 122 3.80 -17.37 8.05
C ILE A 122 3.20 -18.02 9.29
#